data_AF-A0A6P6NCJ5-F1
#
_entry.id   AF-A0A6P6NCJ5-F1
#
_cell.length_a   1.000
_cell.length_b   1.000
_cell.length_c   1.000
_cell.angle_alpha   90.00
_cell.angle_beta   90.00
_cell.angle_gamma   90.00
#
_symmetry.space_group_name_H-M   'P 1'
#
loop_
_entity.id
_entity.type
_entity.pdbx_description
1 polymer ?
#
loop_
_entity_poly.entity_id
_entity_poly.type
_entity_poly.pdbx_seq_one_letter_code
_entity_poly.pdbx_strand_id
1 'polypeptide(L)'
;MGRHLLGILVFLKYCICGDVQDFDGDIKDFVVGNSKLFVLTDHRLHQMRHDLNEEKRKDITKATEHNRVNILVPYDVNSTLITCGTFKDGYCEILDINDITNSIYYESDNLIGPEQNGKTVAFIAGRYLLVGKKDDDAKAEDTRYSVVTLWSTLDSQPGGIFSRIAEGSEAIIQSTVRDVEFIDGFQRVSPSDSYLFLNTKTNNERKVLVLRMDSSKEKKSEIIKSLQASTVRCCSDKVRPVLVASTVIPSVNDVIWAGVFSSQNQEDPENALALYDISNVRGQVKGFCAYGEKLCGSEV
;
A
#
# COMPACT_ATOMS: atom_id res chain seq x y z
N MET A 1 16.90 43.84 -40.88
CA MET A 1 17.24 43.09 -39.65
C MET A 1 16.25 43.51 -38.59
N GLY A 2 15.41 42.60 -38.08
CA GLY A 2 14.41 42.91 -37.06
C GLY A 2 12.96 42.83 -37.55
N ARG A 3 12.44 41.60 -37.76
CA ARG A 3 10.99 41.34 -37.81
C ARG A 3 10.57 39.85 -37.69
N HIS A 4 11.37 39.01 -37.04
CA HIS A 4 11.04 37.58 -36.83
C HIS A 4 11.03 37.11 -35.37
N LEU A 5 11.18 38.01 -34.39
CA LEU A 5 11.19 37.64 -32.96
C LEU A 5 9.84 37.81 -32.26
N LEU A 6 8.81 38.40 -32.90
CA LEU A 6 7.49 38.58 -32.28
C LEU A 6 6.58 37.35 -32.40
N GLY A 7 6.85 36.43 -33.34
CA GLY A 7 6.04 35.23 -33.56
C GLY A 7 6.27 34.11 -32.54
N ILE A 8 7.47 34.05 -31.93
CA ILE A 8 7.82 32.97 -30.98
C ILE A 8 7.35 33.29 -29.54
N LEU A 9 7.20 34.57 -29.20
CA LEU A 9 6.73 35.01 -27.89
C LEU A 9 5.20 34.84 -27.68
N VAL A 10 4.42 34.65 -28.74
CA VAL A 10 2.98 34.38 -28.64
C VAL A 10 2.68 32.88 -28.50
N PHE A 11 3.53 32.00 -29.04
CA PHE A 11 3.38 30.54 -28.87
C PHE A 11 3.81 30.03 -27.49
N LEU A 12 4.72 30.72 -26.81
CA LEU A 12 5.07 30.42 -25.40
C LEU A 12 4.01 30.85 -24.39
N LYS A 13 3.01 31.63 -24.81
CA LYS A 13 1.84 31.98 -24.00
C LYS A 13 0.74 30.92 -24.05
N TYR A 14 0.95 29.81 -24.75
CA TYR A 14 0.02 28.67 -24.81
C TYR A 14 0.62 27.38 -24.23
N CYS A 15 1.76 27.45 -23.54
CA CYS A 15 2.13 26.46 -22.51
C CYS A 15 1.56 26.91 -21.14
N ILE A 16 0.33 27.45 -21.14
CA ILE A 16 -0.40 27.74 -19.92
C ILE A 16 -0.78 26.40 -19.31
N CYS A 17 -0.45 26.26 -18.03
CA CYS A 17 -0.84 25.20 -17.12
C CYS A 17 -2.06 24.42 -17.61
N GLY A 18 -1.92 23.09 -17.70
CA GLY A 18 -3.09 22.22 -17.68
C GLY A 18 -3.97 22.60 -16.49
N ASP A 19 -5.29 22.49 -16.68
CA ASP A 19 -6.30 22.90 -15.72
C ASP A 19 -5.90 22.48 -14.29
N VAL A 20 -5.67 23.47 -13.43
CA VAL A 20 -5.40 23.24 -12.02
C VAL A 20 -6.75 22.92 -11.37
N GLN A 21 -6.89 21.69 -10.87
CA GLN A 21 -8.05 21.32 -10.08
C GLN A 21 -7.78 21.64 -8.62
N ASP A 22 -8.53 22.59 -8.07
CA ASP A 22 -8.53 22.88 -6.64
C ASP A 22 -9.49 21.93 -5.92
N PHE A 23 -9.03 21.37 -4.81
CA PHE A 23 -9.84 20.54 -3.91
C PHE A 23 -10.22 21.33 -2.66
N ASP A 24 -11.39 21.02 -2.10
CA ASP A 24 -11.87 21.55 -0.84
C ASP A 24 -11.26 20.75 0.33
N GLY A 25 -9.96 20.91 0.54
CA GLY A 25 -9.18 20.23 1.59
C GLY A 25 -7.84 19.70 1.10
N ASP A 26 -7.06 19.13 2.03
CA ASP A 26 -5.77 18.54 1.70
C ASP A 26 -5.97 17.18 1.01
N ILE A 27 -5.17 16.91 -0.03
CA ILE A 27 -5.10 15.57 -0.62
C ILE A 27 -4.44 14.63 0.39
N LYS A 28 -5.15 13.59 0.78
CA LYS A 28 -4.67 12.56 1.70
C LYS A 28 -4.07 11.36 0.99
N ASP A 29 -4.65 10.99 -0.14
CA ASP A 29 -4.19 9.91 -0.99
C ASP A 29 -4.76 10.06 -2.40
N PHE A 30 -4.17 9.36 -3.37
CA PHE A 30 -4.75 9.21 -4.69
C PHE A 30 -4.28 7.91 -5.34
N VAL A 31 -5.13 7.34 -6.19
CA VAL A 31 -4.78 6.15 -6.96
C VAL A 31 -5.23 6.27 -8.40
N VAL A 32 -4.42 5.74 -9.30
CA VAL A 32 -4.68 5.73 -10.74
C VAL A 32 -5.16 4.34 -11.12
N GLY A 33 -6.44 4.23 -11.50
CA GLY A 33 -6.98 3.04 -12.15
C GLY A 33 -6.81 3.11 -13.68
N ASN A 34 -7.22 2.06 -14.38
CA ASN A 34 -7.04 1.96 -15.83
C ASN A 34 -7.76 3.05 -16.62
N SER A 35 -8.86 3.58 -16.10
CA SER A 35 -9.70 4.58 -16.80
C SER A 35 -9.99 5.84 -16.00
N LYS A 36 -9.71 5.83 -14.70
CA LYS A 36 -10.05 6.91 -13.75
C LYS A 36 -8.88 7.20 -12.82
N LEU A 37 -8.87 8.41 -12.30
CA LEU A 37 -8.08 8.84 -11.15
C LEU A 37 -9.03 9.01 -9.97
N PHE A 38 -8.66 8.46 -8.82
CA PHE A 38 -9.40 8.65 -7.57
C PHE A 38 -8.57 9.48 -6.62
N VAL A 39 -9.11 10.61 -6.17
CA VAL A 39 -8.42 11.51 -5.24
C VAL A 39 -9.21 11.57 -3.94
N LEU A 40 -8.52 11.35 -2.83
CA LEU A 40 -9.07 11.38 -1.50
C LEU A 40 -8.67 12.67 -0.78
N THR A 41 -9.66 13.36 -0.21
CA THR A 41 -9.47 14.50 0.70
C THR A 41 -9.96 14.14 2.11
N ASP A 42 -9.93 15.10 3.05
CA ASP A 42 -10.41 14.88 4.43
C ASP A 42 -11.83 14.30 4.53
N HIS A 43 -12.73 14.68 3.62
CA HIS A 43 -14.15 14.34 3.72
C HIS A 43 -14.77 13.84 2.41
N ARG A 44 -14.01 13.82 1.31
CA ARG A 44 -14.53 13.46 0.00
C ARG A 44 -13.61 12.54 -0.77
N LEU A 45 -14.24 11.63 -1.50
CA LEU A 45 -13.64 10.85 -2.56
C LEU A 45 -14.07 11.44 -3.90
N HIS A 46 -13.11 11.80 -4.73
CA HIS A 46 -13.29 12.39 -6.06
C HIS A 46 -12.94 11.34 -7.12
N GLN A 47 -13.84 11.12 -8.08
CA GLN A 47 -13.58 10.31 -9.26
C GLN A 47 -13.39 11.24 -10.45
N MET A 48 -12.24 11.09 -11.10
CA MET A 48 -11.77 11.98 -12.14
C MET A 48 -11.35 11.18 -13.37
N ARG A 49 -11.35 11.86 -14.53
CA ARG A 49 -10.67 11.37 -15.73
C ARG A 49 -9.16 11.62 -15.59
N HIS A 50 -8.36 10.95 -16.42
CA HIS A 50 -6.90 11.17 -16.44
C HIS A 50 -6.50 12.57 -16.92
N ASP A 51 -7.42 13.33 -17.53
CA ASP A 51 -7.25 14.74 -17.85
C ASP A 51 -7.63 15.67 -16.68
N LEU A 52 -7.78 15.11 -15.46
CA LEU A 52 -8.10 15.82 -14.22
C LEU A 52 -9.47 16.51 -14.20
N ASN A 53 -10.37 16.17 -15.12
CA ASN A 53 -11.76 16.57 -14.99
C ASN A 53 -12.50 15.69 -13.98
N GLU A 54 -13.08 16.30 -12.94
CA GLU A 54 -13.96 15.60 -11.99
C GLU A 54 -15.26 15.18 -12.67
N GLU A 55 -15.63 13.91 -12.51
CA GLU A 55 -16.90 13.38 -13.01
C GLU A 55 -17.91 13.16 -11.90
N LYS A 56 -17.43 12.65 -10.75
CA LYS A 56 -18.25 12.28 -9.60
C LYS A 56 -17.50 12.58 -8.32
N ARG A 57 -18.26 12.79 -7.26
CA ARG A 57 -17.75 12.92 -5.89
C ARG A 57 -18.68 12.23 -4.91
N LYS A 58 -18.11 11.71 -3.83
CA LYS A 58 -18.82 11.08 -2.72
C LYS A 58 -18.30 11.63 -1.39
N ASP A 59 -19.21 12.07 -0.53
CA ASP A 59 -18.86 12.41 0.84
C ASP A 59 -18.62 11.11 1.62
N ILE A 60 -17.43 10.96 2.19
CA ILE A 60 -17.02 9.76 2.96
C ILE A 60 -17.29 9.91 4.47
N THR A 61 -17.39 11.15 4.95
CA THR A 61 -17.95 11.49 6.26
C THR A 61 -18.60 12.85 6.23
N LYS A 62 -19.38 13.14 7.27
CA LYS A 62 -19.75 14.52 7.57
C LYS A 62 -18.50 15.29 7.99
N ALA A 63 -18.41 16.57 7.63
CA ALA A 63 -17.28 17.43 7.99
C ALA A 63 -16.98 17.52 9.50
N THR A 64 -17.97 17.22 10.35
CA THR A 64 -17.81 17.20 11.81
C THR A 64 -17.23 15.88 12.35
N GLU A 65 -17.20 14.83 11.53
CA GLU A 65 -16.77 13.48 11.90
C GLU A 65 -15.38 13.20 11.33
N HIS A 66 -14.46 12.78 12.20
CA HIS A 66 -13.11 12.44 11.78
C HIS A 66 -13.13 11.07 11.08
N ASN A 67 -12.71 11.05 9.82
CA ASN A 67 -12.48 9.82 9.07
C ASN A 67 -11.19 9.94 8.31
N ARG A 68 -10.25 9.05 8.61
CA ARG A 68 -9.06 8.88 7.82
C ARG A 68 -9.25 7.65 6.97
N VAL A 69 -9.54 7.86 5.69
CA VAL A 69 -9.42 6.79 4.69
C VAL A 69 -7.94 6.58 4.40
N ASN A 70 -7.53 5.31 4.43
CA ASN A 70 -6.15 4.89 4.47
C ASN A 70 -5.90 3.59 3.68
N ILE A 71 -6.96 3.05 3.09
CA ILE A 71 -6.92 2.05 2.03
C ILE A 71 -7.78 2.61 0.91
N LEU A 72 -7.18 2.80 -0.25
CA LEU A 72 -7.85 3.20 -1.48
C LEU A 72 -7.26 2.34 -2.60
N VAL A 73 -7.98 1.31 -3.04
CA VAL A 73 -7.44 0.30 -3.96
C VAL A 73 -8.39 0.08 -5.13
N PRO A 74 -8.01 0.47 -6.36
CA PRO A 74 -8.78 0.15 -7.54
C PRO A 74 -8.57 -1.33 -7.87
N TYR A 75 -9.67 -2.02 -8.19
CA TYR A 75 -9.64 -3.40 -8.70
C TYR A 75 -10.31 -3.45 -10.06
N ASP A 76 -9.60 -2.94 -11.08
CA ASP A 76 -10.13 -2.75 -12.43
C ASP A 76 -10.71 -4.03 -13.05
N VAL A 77 -10.10 -5.19 -12.80
CA VAL A 77 -10.59 -6.49 -13.30
C VAL A 77 -12.01 -6.79 -12.82
N ASN A 78 -12.34 -6.40 -11.59
CA ASN A 78 -13.67 -6.57 -11.02
C ASN A 78 -14.56 -5.33 -11.18
N SER A 79 -14.06 -4.26 -11.81
CA SER A 79 -14.76 -2.97 -11.93
C SER A 79 -15.18 -2.38 -10.58
N THR A 80 -14.38 -2.57 -9.54
CA THR A 80 -14.65 -2.07 -8.20
C THR A 80 -13.53 -1.20 -7.65
N LEU A 81 -13.86 -0.34 -6.69
CA LEU A 81 -12.93 0.44 -5.90
C LEU A 81 -13.15 0.10 -4.42
N ILE A 82 -12.09 -0.33 -3.73
CA ILE A 82 -12.14 -0.65 -2.30
C ILE A 82 -11.65 0.57 -1.54
N THR A 83 -12.44 1.03 -0.57
CA THR A 83 -12.06 2.09 0.36
C THR A 83 -12.25 1.62 1.80
N CYS A 84 -11.27 1.86 2.66
CA CYS A 84 -11.41 1.63 4.10
C CYS A 84 -10.89 2.83 4.88
N GLY A 85 -11.53 3.12 6.01
CA GLY A 85 -11.13 4.21 6.88
C GLY A 85 -11.51 3.99 8.33
N THR A 86 -11.21 4.98 9.16
CA THR A 86 -11.32 4.89 10.63
C THR A 86 -12.68 5.30 11.19
N PHE A 87 -13.65 5.61 10.34
CA PHE A 87 -14.99 6.00 10.78
C PHE A 87 -15.71 4.83 11.49
N LYS A 88 -16.42 5.11 12.60
CA LYS A 88 -17.19 4.12 13.39
C LYS A 88 -16.40 2.86 13.72
N ASP A 89 -15.29 3.02 14.44
CA ASP A 89 -14.39 1.91 14.82
C ASP A 89 -13.80 1.12 13.63
N GLY A 90 -13.83 1.72 12.44
CA GLY A 90 -13.32 1.16 11.20
C GLY A 90 -14.44 0.72 10.25
N TYR A 91 -14.28 1.00 8.97
CA TYR A 91 -15.19 0.53 7.93
C TYR A 91 -14.42 0.19 6.66
N CYS A 92 -15.05 -0.66 5.85
CA CYS A 92 -14.65 -0.86 4.47
C CYS A 92 -15.89 -0.86 3.56
N GLU A 93 -15.71 -0.32 2.37
CA GLU A 93 -16.73 -0.20 1.35
C GLU A 93 -16.15 -0.64 0.00
N ILE A 94 -16.95 -1.37 -0.78
CA ILE A 94 -16.70 -1.66 -2.18
C ILE A 94 -17.63 -0.79 -3.00
N LEU A 95 -17.05 0.06 -3.84
CA LEU A 95 -17.73 0.97 -4.73
C LEU A 95 -17.68 0.46 -6.16
N ASP A 96 -18.64 0.86 -6.99
CA ASP A 96 -18.51 0.75 -8.45
C ASP A 96 -17.43 1.74 -8.92
N ILE A 97 -16.44 1.25 -9.67
CA ILE A 97 -15.33 2.09 -10.14
C ILE A 97 -15.78 3.13 -11.18
N ASN A 98 -16.91 2.90 -11.86
CA ASN A 98 -17.45 3.80 -12.87
C ASN A 98 -18.40 4.85 -12.28
N ASP A 99 -18.97 4.56 -11.11
CA ASP A 99 -19.79 5.49 -10.35
C ASP A 99 -19.57 5.31 -8.84
N ILE A 100 -18.59 6.02 -8.28
CA ILE A 100 -18.26 5.94 -6.85
C ILE A 100 -19.41 6.30 -5.91
N THR A 101 -20.51 6.89 -6.40
CA THR A 101 -21.70 7.12 -5.58
C THR A 101 -22.46 5.83 -5.28
N ASN A 102 -22.27 4.80 -6.10
CA ASN A 102 -22.88 3.49 -5.95
C ASN A 102 -22.04 2.58 -5.03
N SER A 103 -22.58 2.31 -3.84
CA SER A 103 -22.03 1.36 -2.89
C SER A 103 -22.51 -0.05 -3.22
N ILE A 104 -21.58 -0.96 -3.51
CA ILE A 104 -21.88 -2.37 -3.79
C ILE A 104 -21.93 -3.16 -2.49
N TYR A 105 -21.00 -2.90 -1.58
CA TYR A 105 -20.90 -3.57 -0.29
C TYR A 105 -20.32 -2.64 0.77
N TYR A 106 -20.82 -2.74 2.01
CA TYR A 106 -20.35 -1.96 3.14
C TYR A 106 -20.35 -2.83 4.40
N GLU A 107 -19.27 -2.76 5.16
CA GLU A 107 -19.16 -3.35 6.49
C GLU A 107 -18.50 -2.33 7.43
N SER A 108 -19.06 -2.20 8.64
CA SER A 108 -18.50 -1.40 9.74
C SER A 108 -17.89 -2.30 10.81
N ASP A 109 -17.27 -1.67 11.81
CA ASP A 109 -16.70 -2.33 12.98
C ASP A 109 -15.61 -3.36 12.59
N ASN A 110 -14.90 -3.09 11.49
CA ASN A 110 -13.80 -3.91 11.00
C ASN A 110 -12.48 -3.14 11.04
N LEU A 111 -11.41 -3.85 11.42
CA LEU A 111 -10.09 -3.27 11.64
C LEU A 111 -9.13 -3.55 10.48
N ILE A 112 -9.67 -3.53 9.25
CA ILE A 112 -8.88 -3.71 8.02
C ILE A 112 -8.01 -2.47 7.81
N GLY A 113 -8.58 -1.28 7.99
CA GLY A 113 -7.81 -0.04 8.06
C GLY A 113 -6.91 0.03 9.31
N PRO A 114 -5.82 0.81 9.28
CA PRO A 114 -5.04 1.16 10.47
C PRO A 114 -5.80 2.11 11.39
N GLU A 115 -5.35 2.19 12.65
CA GLU A 115 -5.72 3.27 13.56
C GLU A 115 -5.42 4.67 12.96
N GLN A 116 -5.98 5.72 13.59
CA GLN A 116 -5.92 7.10 13.09
C GLN A 116 -4.54 7.62 12.67
N ASN A 117 -3.44 7.06 13.20
CA ASN A 117 -2.06 7.45 12.86
C ASN A 117 -1.21 6.31 12.28
N GLY A 118 -1.79 5.13 12.05
CA GLY A 118 -1.07 4.00 11.49
C GLY A 118 -0.81 4.17 10.00
N LYS A 119 0.31 3.62 9.54
CA LYS A 119 0.61 3.48 8.12
C LYS A 119 0.16 2.10 7.64
N THR A 120 -0.43 2.08 6.46
CA THR A 120 -0.89 0.87 5.81
C THR A 120 -0.52 0.88 4.35
N VAL A 121 -0.19 -0.30 3.85
CA VAL A 121 -0.05 -0.59 2.43
C VAL A 121 -1.10 -1.62 2.08
N ALA A 122 -1.86 -1.36 1.02
CA ALA A 122 -2.85 -2.28 0.54
C ALA A 122 -2.87 -2.31 -0.99
N PHE A 123 -3.03 -3.51 -1.56
CA PHE A 123 -3.18 -3.72 -2.99
C PHE A 123 -3.82 -5.07 -3.27
N ILE A 124 -4.23 -5.30 -4.52
CA ILE A 124 -4.79 -6.58 -4.94
C ILE A 124 -3.68 -7.59 -5.20
N ALA A 125 -3.68 -8.68 -4.43
CA ALA A 125 -2.83 -9.84 -4.60
C ALA A 125 -3.63 -11.01 -5.19
N GLY A 126 -3.55 -11.16 -6.51
CA GLY A 126 -4.39 -12.11 -7.26
C GLY A 126 -5.86 -11.69 -7.19
N ARG A 127 -6.63 -12.32 -6.29
CA ARG A 127 -8.06 -12.04 -6.05
C ARG A 127 -8.37 -11.62 -4.61
N TYR A 128 -7.34 -11.32 -3.84
CA TYR A 128 -7.44 -10.96 -2.44
C TYR A 128 -6.94 -9.54 -2.25
N LEU A 129 -7.51 -8.83 -1.28
CA LEU A 129 -6.95 -7.57 -0.80
C LEU A 129 -5.86 -7.93 0.21
N LEU A 130 -4.61 -7.66 -0.14
CA LEU A 130 -3.48 -7.80 0.77
C LEU A 130 -3.30 -6.51 1.54
N VAL A 131 -3.24 -6.60 2.87
CA VAL A 131 -3.08 -5.45 3.76
C VAL A 131 -1.90 -5.68 4.68
N GLY A 132 -0.89 -4.81 4.57
CA GLY A 132 0.23 -4.71 5.48
C GLY A 132 0.07 -3.52 6.42
N LYS A 133 -0.01 -3.78 7.72
CA LYS A 133 -0.13 -2.73 8.75
C LYS A 133 0.45 -3.19 10.08
N LYS A 134 0.61 -2.25 11.01
CA LYS A 134 0.93 -2.58 12.40
C LYS A 134 -0.28 -3.27 13.05
N ASP A 135 -0.01 -4.23 13.94
CA ASP A 135 -1.06 -4.86 14.73
C ASP A 135 -1.50 -3.91 15.85
N ASP A 136 -2.61 -3.23 15.60
CA ASP A 136 -3.19 -2.25 16.52
C ASP A 136 -4.01 -2.94 17.64
N ASP A 137 -4.47 -4.17 17.42
CA ASP A 137 -5.27 -4.96 18.38
C ASP A 137 -4.42 -5.66 19.45
N ALA A 138 -3.11 -5.66 19.27
CA ALA A 138 -2.20 -6.42 20.11
C ALA A 138 -2.10 -5.84 21.51
N LYS A 139 -2.31 -6.71 22.50
CA LYS A 139 -2.18 -6.41 23.91
C LYS A 139 -0.71 -6.30 24.31
N ALA A 140 -0.47 -5.72 25.49
CA ALA A 140 0.90 -5.55 26.01
C ALA A 140 1.61 -6.89 26.24
N GLU A 141 0.86 -7.94 26.59
CA GLU A 141 1.36 -9.31 26.78
C GLU A 141 1.62 -10.09 25.48
N ASP A 142 1.13 -9.60 24.33
CA ASP A 142 1.26 -10.34 23.08
C ASP A 142 2.70 -10.35 22.60
N THR A 143 3.17 -11.54 22.21
CA THR A 143 4.54 -11.78 21.71
C THR A 143 4.59 -11.98 20.19
N ARG A 144 3.41 -11.99 19.55
CA ARG A 144 3.24 -12.13 18.11
C ARG A 144 2.15 -11.18 17.64
N TYR A 145 2.44 -10.51 16.54
CA TYR A 145 1.64 -9.43 15.97
C TYR A 145 1.24 -9.79 14.55
N SER A 146 -0.03 -9.65 14.19
CA SER A 146 -0.54 -9.88 12.84
C SER A 146 -0.24 -8.66 11.97
N VAL A 147 0.72 -8.78 11.06
CA VAL A 147 1.25 -7.63 10.31
C VAL A 147 0.92 -7.62 8.83
N VAL A 148 0.62 -8.79 8.23
CA VAL A 148 0.10 -8.89 6.86
C VAL A 148 -1.07 -9.84 6.84
N THR A 149 -2.16 -9.44 6.21
CA THR A 149 -3.42 -10.19 6.14
C THR A 149 -3.97 -10.22 4.72
N LEU A 150 -4.61 -11.32 4.35
CA LEU A 150 -5.33 -11.46 3.07
C LEU A 150 -6.83 -11.48 3.30
N TRP A 151 -7.51 -10.52 2.69
CA TRP A 151 -8.95 -10.33 2.79
C TRP A 151 -9.63 -10.76 1.50
N SER A 152 -10.77 -11.43 1.65
CA SER A 152 -11.63 -11.76 0.51
C SER A 152 -12.17 -10.48 -0.14
N THR A 153 -12.26 -10.47 -1.45
CA THR A 153 -12.86 -9.36 -2.24
C THR A 153 -14.19 -9.74 -2.86
N LEU A 154 -14.58 -11.02 -2.78
CA LEU A 154 -15.78 -11.59 -3.40
C LEU A 154 -16.57 -12.40 -2.38
N ASP A 155 -17.90 -12.32 -2.50
CA ASP A 155 -18.82 -13.04 -1.60
C ASP A 155 -18.73 -14.56 -1.74
N SER A 156 -18.38 -15.04 -2.94
CA SER A 156 -18.21 -16.47 -3.20
C SER A 156 -16.97 -17.08 -2.52
N GLN A 157 -16.07 -16.26 -1.96
CA GLN A 157 -14.90 -16.75 -1.23
C GLN A 157 -15.30 -17.17 0.19
N PRO A 158 -14.60 -18.13 0.81
CA PRO A 158 -14.90 -18.56 2.17
C PRO A 158 -14.99 -17.39 3.16
N GLY A 159 -16.12 -17.32 3.88
CA GLY A 159 -16.43 -16.28 4.85
C GLY A 159 -16.99 -14.97 4.26
N GLY A 160 -17.17 -14.87 2.94
CA GLY A 160 -17.71 -13.68 2.29
C GLY A 160 -16.67 -12.59 2.02
N ILE A 161 -17.14 -11.44 1.55
CA ILE A 161 -16.33 -10.23 1.36
C ILE A 161 -15.67 -9.83 2.68
N PHE A 162 -14.44 -9.31 2.64
CA PHE A 162 -13.68 -8.88 3.81
C PHE A 162 -13.50 -9.95 4.89
N SER A 163 -13.60 -11.23 4.52
CA SER A 163 -13.20 -12.31 5.41
C SER A 163 -11.69 -12.53 5.40
N ARG A 164 -11.10 -12.71 6.59
CA ARG A 164 -9.72 -13.22 6.77
C ARG A 164 -9.64 -14.75 6.82
N ILE A 165 -10.79 -15.43 6.89
CA ILE A 165 -10.86 -16.89 6.99
C ILE A 165 -10.24 -17.50 5.72
N ALA A 166 -9.37 -18.49 5.92
CA ALA A 166 -8.88 -19.39 4.88
C ALA A 166 -9.39 -20.81 5.17
N GLU A 167 -9.30 -21.70 4.18
CA GLU A 167 -9.68 -23.11 4.35
C GLU A 167 -8.87 -23.74 5.50
N GLY A 168 -9.50 -23.90 6.67
CA GLY A 168 -8.94 -24.56 7.85
C GLY A 168 -8.06 -23.70 8.78
N SER A 169 -7.76 -22.43 8.46
CA SER A 169 -7.03 -21.51 9.37
C SER A 169 -7.18 -20.03 8.96
N GLU A 170 -6.50 -19.13 9.67
CA GLU A 170 -6.25 -17.76 9.20
C GLU A 170 -4.99 -17.70 8.32
N ALA A 171 -4.97 -16.79 7.34
CA ALA A 171 -3.83 -16.56 6.44
C ALA A 171 -3.17 -15.21 6.77
N ILE A 172 -2.18 -15.26 7.66
CA ILE A 172 -1.57 -14.08 8.29
C ILE A 172 -0.05 -14.24 8.33
N ILE A 173 0.71 -13.17 8.06
CA ILE A 173 2.12 -13.08 8.44
C ILE A 173 2.19 -12.49 9.84
N GLN A 174 2.86 -13.21 10.74
CA GLN A 174 3.11 -12.77 12.10
C GLN A 174 4.49 -12.14 12.20
N SER A 175 4.61 -11.14 13.08
CA SER A 175 5.85 -10.51 13.51
C SER A 175 6.06 -10.75 15.01
N THR A 176 7.28 -11.07 15.46
CA THR A 176 7.66 -10.98 16.88
C THR A 176 8.18 -9.59 17.25
N VAL A 177 8.21 -8.66 16.29
CA VAL A 177 8.63 -7.28 16.45
C VAL A 177 7.41 -6.38 16.36
N ARG A 178 7.17 -5.59 17.42
CA ARG A 178 6.01 -4.70 17.50
C ARG A 178 6.14 -3.44 16.65
N ASP A 179 7.36 -2.94 16.51
CA ASP A 179 7.66 -1.73 15.76
C ASP A 179 7.88 -2.09 14.27
N VAL A 180 6.78 -2.07 13.53
CA VAL A 180 6.73 -2.26 12.08
C VAL A 180 6.01 -1.09 11.43
N GLU A 181 6.52 -0.65 10.29
CA GLU A 181 5.97 0.45 9.53
C GLU A 181 6.05 0.10 8.05
N PHE A 182 4.91 -0.20 7.43
CA PHE A 182 4.83 -0.45 5.99
C PHE A 182 4.95 0.87 5.22
N ILE A 183 5.78 0.87 4.19
CA ILE A 183 6.11 2.07 3.42
C ILE A 183 5.56 1.99 2.01
N ASP A 184 5.67 0.82 1.38
CA ASP A 184 5.24 0.62 0.00
C ASP A 184 4.98 -0.87 -0.25
N GLY A 185 4.31 -1.16 -1.36
CA GLY A 185 4.10 -2.51 -1.84
C GLY A 185 3.39 -2.53 -3.19
N PHE A 186 3.62 -3.59 -3.94
CA PHE A 186 3.04 -3.74 -5.27
C PHE A 186 2.84 -5.21 -5.62
N GLN A 187 1.95 -5.43 -6.57
CA GLN A 187 1.73 -6.72 -7.21
C GLN A 187 2.39 -6.72 -8.59
N ARG A 188 3.33 -7.63 -8.83
CA ARG A 188 3.83 -7.96 -10.17
C ARG A 188 2.82 -8.86 -10.88
N VAL A 189 2.50 -8.60 -12.14
CA VAL A 189 1.50 -9.39 -12.88
C VAL A 189 2.05 -10.75 -13.33
N SER A 190 3.29 -10.80 -13.83
CA SER A 190 3.89 -12.04 -14.36
C SER A 190 5.40 -12.13 -14.08
N PRO A 191 5.85 -13.15 -13.33
CA PRO A 191 5.06 -13.98 -12.40
C PRO A 191 4.25 -13.15 -11.40
N SER A 192 3.15 -13.74 -10.93
CA SER A 192 2.28 -13.10 -9.95
C SER A 192 2.93 -13.13 -8.57
N ASP A 193 3.64 -12.05 -8.23
CA ASP A 193 4.36 -11.89 -6.97
C ASP A 193 3.91 -10.61 -6.26
N SER A 194 3.58 -10.72 -4.98
CA SER A 194 3.35 -9.58 -4.08
C SER A 194 4.65 -9.17 -3.42
N TYR A 195 4.95 -7.88 -3.38
CA TYR A 195 6.08 -7.30 -2.66
C TYR A 195 5.58 -6.29 -1.62
N LEU A 196 6.15 -6.35 -0.41
CA LEU A 196 5.93 -5.37 0.64
C LEU A 196 7.27 -4.88 1.18
N PHE A 197 7.35 -3.58 1.46
CA PHE A 197 8.53 -2.93 2.02
C PHE A 197 8.17 -2.29 3.35
N LEU A 198 8.96 -2.57 4.38
CA LEU A 198 8.70 -2.08 5.71
C LEU A 198 9.98 -1.71 6.46
N ASN A 199 9.86 -0.70 7.32
CA ASN A 199 10.83 -0.42 8.35
C ASN A 199 10.49 -1.25 9.60
N THR A 200 11.51 -1.75 10.28
CA THR A 200 11.35 -2.39 11.59
C THR A 200 12.52 -2.04 12.51
N LYS A 201 12.30 -2.16 13.83
CA LYS A 201 13.33 -1.93 14.84
C LYS A 201 13.52 -3.18 15.69
N THR A 202 14.68 -3.82 15.58
CA THR A 202 15.05 -5.00 16.38
C THR A 202 16.34 -4.71 17.13
N ASN A 203 16.39 -4.96 18.44
CA ASN A 203 17.58 -4.72 19.27
C ASN A 203 18.17 -3.30 19.13
N ASN A 204 17.29 -2.28 19.04
CA ASN A 204 17.64 -0.87 18.75
C ASN A 204 18.24 -0.58 17.37
N GLU A 205 18.36 -1.57 16.48
CA GLU A 205 18.76 -1.37 15.10
C GLU A 205 17.53 -1.25 14.20
N ARG A 206 17.45 -0.16 13.44
CA ARG A 206 16.47 -0.03 12.36
C ARG A 206 16.93 -0.83 11.14
N LYS A 207 16.00 -1.51 10.49
CA LYS A 207 16.24 -2.31 9.29
C LYS A 207 15.09 -2.12 8.33
N VAL A 208 15.42 -2.16 7.04
CA VAL A 208 14.43 -2.22 5.97
C VAL A 208 14.31 -3.68 5.54
N LEU A 209 13.08 -4.17 5.46
CA LEU A 209 12.77 -5.52 5.01
C LEU A 209 11.99 -5.45 3.70
N VAL A 210 12.25 -6.41 2.83
CA VAL A 210 11.38 -6.75 1.70
C VAL A 210 10.76 -8.11 1.97
N LEU A 211 9.44 -8.18 1.86
CA LEU A 211 8.67 -9.43 1.90
C LEU A 211 8.16 -9.72 0.49
N ARG A 212 8.25 -10.98 0.07
CA ARG A 212 7.74 -11.47 -1.20
C ARG A 212 6.83 -12.66 -0.97
N MET A 213 5.69 -12.71 -1.67
CA MET A 213 4.79 -13.86 -1.69
C MET A 213 4.36 -14.19 -3.12
N ASP A 214 4.28 -15.48 -3.44
CA ASP A 214 3.70 -16.00 -4.68
C ASP A 214 2.18 -15.86 -4.64
N SER A 215 1.68 -14.88 -5.39
CA SER A 215 0.26 -14.54 -5.49
C SER A 215 -0.46 -15.30 -6.61
N SER A 216 0.26 -16.17 -7.34
CA SER A 216 -0.35 -17.11 -8.29
C SER A 216 -1.08 -18.26 -7.58
N LYS A 217 -0.82 -18.48 -6.29
CA LYS A 217 -1.48 -19.53 -5.50
C LYS A 217 -2.98 -19.24 -5.35
N GLU A 218 -3.79 -20.30 -5.43
CA GLU A 218 -5.25 -20.16 -5.37
C GLU A 218 -5.77 -19.86 -3.97
N LYS A 219 -5.08 -20.34 -2.93
CA LYS A 219 -5.53 -20.26 -1.53
C LYS A 219 -4.71 -19.25 -0.74
N LYS A 220 -5.38 -18.45 0.10
CA LYS A 220 -4.72 -17.48 1.00
C LYS A 220 -3.59 -18.10 1.82
N SER A 221 -3.81 -19.30 2.36
CA SER A 221 -2.81 -20.00 3.18
C SER A 221 -1.57 -20.40 2.40
N GLU A 222 -1.70 -20.73 1.11
CA GLU A 222 -0.57 -21.04 0.23
C GLU A 222 0.21 -19.78 -0.16
N ILE A 223 -0.49 -18.67 -0.42
CA ILE A 223 0.14 -17.36 -0.68
C ILE A 223 1.01 -16.97 0.52
N ILE A 224 0.46 -16.99 1.73
CA ILE A 224 1.20 -16.56 2.93
C ILE A 224 2.35 -17.53 3.27
N LYS A 225 2.19 -18.84 3.09
CA LYS A 225 3.26 -19.83 3.28
C LYS A 225 4.39 -19.73 2.25
N SER A 226 4.15 -19.07 1.12
CA SER A 226 5.20 -18.81 0.12
C SER A 226 6.12 -17.65 0.49
N LEU A 227 5.92 -17.03 1.68
CA LEU A 227 6.71 -15.91 2.17
C LEU A 227 8.21 -16.16 2.00
N GLN A 228 8.85 -15.23 1.32
CA GLN A 228 10.29 -15.05 1.28
C GLN A 228 10.60 -13.65 1.78
N ALA A 229 11.72 -13.48 2.46
CA ALA A 229 12.08 -12.18 3.00
C ALA A 229 13.59 -11.94 2.94
N SER A 230 13.97 -10.67 2.85
CA SER A 230 15.37 -10.25 2.90
C SER A 230 15.51 -8.88 3.57
N THR A 231 16.66 -8.62 4.18
CA THR A 231 17.02 -7.30 4.69
C THR A 231 17.64 -6.46 3.57
N VAL A 232 17.14 -5.25 3.37
CA VAL A 232 17.69 -4.27 2.44
C VAL A 232 18.68 -3.36 3.19
N ARG A 233 19.85 -3.14 2.60
CA ARG A 233 20.90 -2.28 3.17
C ARG A 233 21.24 -1.16 2.22
N CYS A 234 21.01 0.07 2.65
CA CYS A 234 21.56 1.29 2.05
C CYS A 234 22.45 2.00 3.08
N CYS A 235 23.58 2.59 2.72
CA CYS A 235 24.30 2.55 1.45
C CYS A 235 25.80 2.35 1.76
N SER A 236 26.62 1.99 0.78
CA SER A 236 28.02 1.60 1.01
C SER A 236 28.90 2.73 1.56
N ASP A 237 28.54 3.97 1.25
CA ASP A 237 29.17 5.19 1.79
C ASP A 237 28.76 5.42 3.25
N LYS A 238 27.46 5.36 3.53
CA LYS A 238 26.88 5.67 4.83
C LYS A 238 25.58 4.90 5.07
N VAL A 239 25.44 4.41 6.29
CA VAL A 239 24.25 3.68 6.73
C VAL A 239 23.04 4.62 6.80
N ARG A 240 21.99 4.30 6.05
CA ARG A 240 20.70 5.00 6.01
C ARG A 240 19.60 3.93 6.20
N PRO A 241 19.21 3.63 7.44
CA PRO A 241 18.48 2.40 7.76
C PRO A 241 16.95 2.54 7.64
N VAL A 242 16.46 3.64 7.07
CA VAL A 242 15.03 3.96 7.03
C VAL A 242 14.58 4.24 5.62
N LEU A 243 13.66 3.43 5.10
CA LEU A 243 12.98 3.67 3.84
C LEU A 243 11.89 4.72 4.06
N VAL A 244 11.88 5.78 3.25
CA VAL A 244 10.87 6.84 3.34
C VAL A 244 9.87 6.82 2.18
N ALA A 245 10.30 6.35 1.02
CA ALA A 245 9.47 6.17 -0.16
C ALA A 245 10.15 5.16 -1.10
N SER A 246 9.37 4.54 -1.98
CA SER A 246 9.93 3.72 -3.05
C SER A 246 9.05 3.68 -4.28
N THR A 247 9.59 3.09 -5.34
CA THR A 247 8.85 2.78 -6.55
C THR A 247 9.48 1.58 -7.26
N VAL A 248 8.65 0.81 -7.96
CA VAL A 248 9.11 -0.21 -8.90
C VAL A 248 9.40 0.44 -10.25
N ILE A 249 10.57 0.14 -10.82
CA ILE A 249 10.93 0.55 -12.16
C ILE A 249 10.49 -0.55 -13.12
N PRO A 250 9.57 -0.26 -14.06
CA PRO A 250 9.09 -1.25 -15.01
C PRO A 250 10.25 -1.87 -15.80
N SER A 251 10.38 -3.19 -15.72
CA SER A 251 11.34 -3.97 -16.50
C SER A 251 10.69 -5.30 -16.91
N VAL A 252 11.08 -5.81 -18.07
CA VAL A 252 10.44 -6.98 -18.70
C VAL A 252 10.83 -8.27 -17.99
N ASN A 253 12.10 -8.39 -17.62
CA ASN A 253 12.66 -9.62 -17.06
C ASN A 253 12.89 -9.52 -15.56
N ASP A 254 13.42 -8.37 -15.14
CA ASP A 254 13.84 -8.14 -13.76
C ASP A 254 12.82 -7.27 -13.02
N VAL A 255 12.86 -7.33 -11.70
CA VAL A 255 12.11 -6.45 -10.81
C VAL A 255 13.10 -5.46 -10.25
N ILE A 256 13.26 -4.33 -10.93
CA ILE A 256 14.12 -3.25 -10.46
C ILE A 256 13.29 -2.37 -9.52
N TRP A 257 13.82 -2.12 -8.33
CA TRP A 257 13.16 -1.33 -7.30
C TRP A 257 14.09 -0.21 -6.85
N ALA A 258 13.52 0.98 -6.70
CA ALA A 258 14.22 2.16 -6.22
C ALA A 258 13.65 2.57 -4.86
N GLY A 259 14.51 2.69 -3.85
CA GLY A 259 14.16 3.17 -2.52
C GLY A 259 14.88 4.46 -2.18
N VAL A 260 14.18 5.38 -1.51
CA VAL A 260 14.76 6.57 -0.89
C VAL A 260 14.99 6.27 0.59
N PHE A 261 16.25 6.38 1.03
CA PHE A 261 16.67 6.04 2.37
C PHE A 261 17.14 7.26 3.14
N SER A 262 16.75 7.36 4.40
CA SER A 262 17.14 8.43 5.31
C SER A 262 18.02 7.90 6.45
N SER A 263 18.92 8.76 6.93
CA SER A 263 19.72 8.52 8.13
C SER A 263 18.91 8.68 9.42
N GLN A 264 17.79 9.44 9.38
CA GLN A 264 17.08 10.01 10.54
C GLN A 264 17.92 10.90 11.48
N ASN A 265 19.22 11.06 11.25
CA ASN A 265 20.10 11.88 12.09
C ASN A 265 20.05 13.33 11.61
N GLN A 266 19.75 14.26 12.51
CA GLN A 266 19.69 15.69 12.20
C GLN A 266 21.06 16.28 11.81
N GLU A 267 22.16 15.65 12.22
CA GLU A 267 23.53 16.07 11.90
C GLU A 267 23.93 15.77 10.45
N ASP A 268 23.27 14.80 9.80
CA ASP A 268 23.46 14.53 8.38
C ASP A 268 22.12 14.13 7.73
N PRO A 269 21.37 15.12 7.22
CA PRO A 269 20.04 14.92 6.68
C PRO A 269 20.03 14.33 5.26
N GLU A 270 21.19 13.97 4.70
CA GLU A 270 21.25 13.51 3.31
C GLU A 270 20.52 12.17 3.11
N ASN A 271 19.45 12.23 2.32
CA ASN A 271 18.77 11.05 1.81
C ASN A 271 19.55 10.45 0.63
N ALA A 272 19.51 9.13 0.49
CA ALA A 272 20.10 8.43 -0.65
C ALA A 272 19.01 7.74 -1.47
N LEU A 273 19.16 7.78 -2.79
CA LEU A 273 18.41 6.93 -3.72
C LEU A 273 19.27 5.69 -4.01
N ALA A 274 18.70 4.50 -3.77
CA ALA A 274 19.37 3.24 -4.07
C ALA A 274 18.48 2.36 -4.95
N LEU A 275 19.11 1.69 -5.92
CA LEU A 275 18.46 0.75 -6.83
C LEU A 275 18.86 -0.68 -6.49
N TYR A 276 17.90 -1.59 -6.57
CA TYR A 276 18.09 -3.00 -6.32
C TYR A 276 17.38 -3.82 -7.38
N ASP A 277 18.00 -4.93 -7.78
CA ASP A 277 17.29 -6.03 -8.43
C ASP A 277 16.70 -6.94 -7.34
N ILE A 278 15.38 -6.95 -7.22
CA ILE A 278 14.62 -7.73 -6.24
C ILE A 278 13.90 -8.93 -6.88
N SER A 279 14.31 -9.34 -8.09
CA SER A 279 13.74 -10.50 -8.78
C SER A 279 13.90 -11.79 -7.99
N ASN A 280 14.96 -11.88 -7.17
CA ASN A 280 15.32 -13.07 -6.40
C ASN A 280 15.36 -12.81 -4.89
N VAL A 281 14.35 -12.12 -4.34
CA VAL A 281 14.13 -12.12 -2.88
C VAL A 281 13.92 -13.55 -2.41
N ARG A 282 14.82 -14.03 -1.56
CA ARG A 282 14.85 -15.39 -1.02
C ARG A 282 15.33 -15.36 0.42
N GLY A 283 14.88 -16.35 1.19
CA GLY A 283 15.29 -16.55 2.58
C GLY A 283 14.20 -16.20 3.57
N GLN A 284 14.60 -16.22 4.84
CA GLN A 284 13.77 -15.89 5.99
C GLN A 284 14.42 -14.75 6.74
N VAL A 285 13.61 -13.90 7.37
CA VAL A 285 14.11 -12.84 8.25
C VAL A 285 13.60 -13.11 9.65
N LYS A 286 14.50 -12.99 10.62
CA LYS A 286 14.17 -13.18 12.03
C LYS A 286 13.01 -12.26 12.41
N GLY A 287 12.02 -12.82 13.07
CA GLY A 287 10.85 -12.10 13.54
C GLY A 287 9.62 -12.26 12.66
N PHE A 288 9.74 -12.67 11.39
CA PHE A 288 8.60 -12.72 10.46
C PHE A 288 8.35 -14.13 9.92
N CYS A 289 7.10 -14.59 9.96
CA CYS A 289 6.74 -15.97 9.61
C CYS A 289 5.26 -16.07 9.19
N ALA A 290 4.90 -17.12 8.46
CA ALA A 290 3.50 -17.43 8.23
C ALA A 290 2.84 -17.97 9.53
N TYR A 291 1.54 -17.69 9.71
CA TYR A 291 0.75 -18.22 10.82
C TYR A 291 0.85 -19.76 10.87
N GLY A 292 1.10 -20.29 12.07
CA GLY A 292 1.27 -21.73 12.30
C GLY A 292 2.69 -22.24 12.09
N GLU A 293 3.62 -21.43 11.59
CA GLU A 293 5.04 -21.82 11.52
C GLU A 293 5.73 -21.68 12.89
N LYS A 294 6.61 -22.64 13.21
CA LYS A 294 7.35 -22.67 14.48
C LYS A 294 8.51 -21.66 14.53
N LEU A 295 8.98 -21.17 13.38
CA LEU A 295 10.28 -20.51 13.22
C LEU A 295 10.21 -18.99 13.08
N CYS A 296 9.34 -18.31 13.82
CA CYS A 296 9.30 -16.83 13.81
C CYS A 296 10.55 -16.16 14.42
N GLY A 297 11.55 -16.92 14.90
CA GLY A 297 12.70 -16.40 15.65
C GLY A 297 14.08 -16.95 15.25
N SER A 298 14.17 -17.82 14.23
CA SER A 298 15.42 -18.48 13.83
C SER A 298 15.91 -17.95 12.49
N GLU A 299 17.20 -17.62 12.39
CA GLU A 299 17.87 -17.51 11.08
C GLU A 299 18.12 -18.93 10.53
N VAL A 300 17.99 -19.11 9.22
CA VAL A 300 18.53 -20.27 8.48
C VAL A 300 19.41 -19.73 7.36
#